data_AF-A0A846NHY0-F1
#
_entry.id   AF-A0A846NHY0-F1
#
_cell.length_a   1.000
_cell.length_b   1.000
_cell.length_c   1.000
_cell.angle_alpha   90.00
_cell.angle_beta   90.00
_cell.angle_gamma   90.00
#
_symmetry.space_group_name_H-M   'P 1'
#
loop_
_entity.id
_entity.type
_entity.pdbx_description
1 polymer ?
#
loop_
_entity_poly.entity_id
_entity_poly.type
_entity_poly.pdbx_seq_one_letter_code
_entity_poly.pdbx_strand_id
1 'polypeptide(L)'
;MSRLSPEQRKELVKRVLEKGDSVGKVCQEFSISRVAFYKWKERYEESLKGKKSESFDDKPRELNKEFAKDQKRKEKEVLKIILKDPKLSCQQISINLPKDNNSKPILGNFGVQKILERLNLNTYPKRLIYSQKIKKTEVTTKPLRKEKFIKKKDKPLDEIQREQILKAVEERKDQKLSSKERLIVLEEVLKYNRPVKKVCENYRISRVIFYRWKERYLKALPDKRLKALEDRVLEEHPRKATKEQEKAVVQVVLNNPSLSSHKISEYLEKTYGRTILSNHGVQNILTRLGINTYEKRLAFQASHLSQPKIAKYPSSWEEFTDKLGIILDDFKKISSDRILKKFFLRLESVFLLSLVSLGLLAVLVSFIRLLITTPAGARVGLFFAGISLFFGMIFFIYSLKYYLILAAVLGFSRHIGNGNSNNGNGNGKRRHSILSRLFGNNNNHHSQDQTLLEKDLDRVALKRQPFVSIHIPFYNEKKVASRILTACTSMDYDNYEVIVVDDSNDETTQILEKWKKHKKVKIFHRDHRTGFKGGALRQAVAHMNPLTEFVIVFDADFIPYPDTIKLFLKYFNVVNGHSEDY
;
A
#
# COMPACT_ATOMS: atom_id res chain seq x y z
N MET A 1 27.84 -15.05 8.76
CA MET A 1 28.69 -16.22 9.09
C MET A 1 29.88 -16.24 8.15
N SER A 2 31.08 -15.99 8.66
CA SER A 2 32.32 -16.17 7.90
C SER A 2 32.46 -17.65 7.50
N ARG A 3 32.84 -17.92 6.25
CA ARG A 3 33.21 -19.28 5.85
C ARG A 3 34.51 -19.64 6.56
N LEU A 4 34.50 -20.76 7.30
CA LEU A 4 35.72 -21.29 7.92
C LEU A 4 36.75 -21.60 6.83
N SER A 5 38.00 -21.19 7.08
CA SER A 5 39.12 -21.46 6.17
C SER A 5 39.41 -22.97 6.10
N PRO A 6 40.06 -23.45 5.03
CA PRO A 6 40.53 -24.83 4.91
C PRO A 6 41.34 -25.30 6.14
N GLU A 7 42.21 -24.44 6.67
CA GLU A 7 43.03 -24.73 7.86
C GLU A 7 42.18 -24.87 9.12
N GLN A 8 41.20 -23.98 9.32
CA GLN A 8 40.29 -24.05 10.46
C GLN A 8 39.45 -25.34 10.42
N ARG A 9 39.02 -25.78 9.24
CA ARG A 9 38.28 -27.06 9.09
C ARG A 9 39.14 -28.26 9.49
N LYS A 10 40.42 -28.25 9.09
CA LYS A 10 41.39 -29.30 9.44
C LYS A 10 41.63 -29.36 10.94
N GLU A 11 41.80 -28.21 11.59
CA GLU A 11 42.02 -28.12 13.04
C GLU A 11 40.81 -28.64 13.84
N LEU A 12 39.58 -28.33 13.41
CA LEU A 12 38.37 -28.83 14.05
C LEU A 12 38.23 -30.35 13.96
N VAL A 13 38.60 -30.94 12.82
CA VAL A 13 38.60 -32.40 12.64
C VAL A 13 39.66 -33.04 13.53
N LYS A 14 40.85 -32.44 13.66
CA LYS A 14 41.90 -32.90 14.58
C LYS A 14 41.49 -32.85 16.04
N ARG A 15 40.81 -31.78 16.50
CA ARG A 15 40.31 -31.70 17.89
C ARG A 15 39.42 -32.89 18.26
N VAL A 16 38.57 -33.34 17.35
CA VAL A 16 37.70 -34.51 17.59
C VAL A 16 38.48 -35.83 17.50
N LEU A 17 39.39 -35.98 16.54
CA LEU A 17 40.11 -37.24 16.31
C LEU A 17 41.28 -37.47 17.27
N GLU A 18 42.04 -36.42 17.59
CA GLU A 18 43.29 -36.50 18.37
C GLU A 18 43.07 -36.12 19.84
N LYS A 19 42.20 -35.14 20.13
CA LYS A 19 41.92 -34.65 21.50
C LYS A 19 40.66 -35.24 22.12
N GLY A 20 39.88 -36.04 21.37
CA GLY A 20 38.67 -36.71 21.87
C GLY A 20 37.48 -35.79 22.14
N ASP A 21 37.46 -34.57 21.60
CA ASP A 21 36.33 -33.66 21.78
C ASP A 21 35.03 -34.24 21.19
N SER A 22 33.88 -33.99 21.85
CA SER A 22 32.58 -34.44 21.35
C SER A 22 32.18 -33.68 20.08
N VAL A 23 31.80 -34.41 19.02
CA VAL A 23 31.33 -33.83 17.74
C VAL A 23 30.19 -32.84 17.97
N GLY A 24 29.28 -33.17 18.91
CA GLY A 24 28.17 -32.29 19.27
C GLY A 24 28.63 -30.95 19.82
N LYS A 25 29.61 -30.96 20.73
CA LYS A 25 30.17 -29.77 21.37
C LYS A 25 30.89 -28.88 20.35
N VAL A 26 31.72 -29.47 19.49
CA VAL A 26 32.47 -28.75 18.44
C VAL A 26 31.52 -28.14 17.40
N CYS A 27 30.49 -28.87 16.97
CA CYS A 27 29.50 -28.34 16.03
C CYS A 27 28.70 -27.17 16.63
N GLN A 28 28.38 -27.20 17.92
CA GLN A 28 27.65 -26.13 18.61
C GLN A 28 28.53 -24.90 18.84
N GLU A 29 29.77 -25.08 19.28
CA GLU A 29 30.76 -24.01 19.52
C GLU A 29 31.03 -23.20 18.24
N PHE A 30 31.20 -23.89 17.10
CA PHE A 30 31.52 -23.23 15.84
C PHE A 30 30.30 -23.01 14.91
N SER A 31 29.09 -23.29 15.39
CA SER A 31 27.84 -23.17 14.63
C SER A 31 27.88 -23.87 13.26
N ILE A 32 28.34 -25.13 13.24
CA ILE A 32 28.51 -25.96 12.04
C ILE A 32 27.50 -27.10 12.07
N SER A 33 26.95 -27.47 10.90
CA SER A 33 26.13 -28.68 10.83
C SER A 33 26.99 -29.95 11.00
N ARG A 34 26.45 -30.93 11.74
CA ARG A 34 27.10 -32.25 11.89
C ARG A 34 27.39 -32.90 10.54
N VAL A 35 26.52 -32.70 9.55
CA VAL A 35 26.69 -33.22 8.17
C VAL A 35 27.93 -32.62 7.48
N ALA A 36 28.15 -31.31 7.62
CA ALA A 36 29.35 -30.68 7.06
C ALA A 36 30.62 -31.18 7.76
N PHE A 37 30.57 -31.34 9.09
CA PHE A 37 31.66 -31.88 9.88
C PHE A 37 32.04 -33.32 9.45
N TYR A 38 31.07 -34.22 9.33
CA TYR A 38 31.35 -35.60 8.90
C TYR A 38 31.95 -35.67 7.50
N LYS A 39 31.51 -34.82 6.56
CA LYS A 39 32.12 -34.71 5.22
C LYS A 39 33.56 -34.19 5.24
N TRP A 40 33.96 -33.44 6.25
CA TRP A 40 35.35 -33.00 6.43
C TRP A 40 36.20 -34.08 7.08
N LYS A 41 35.63 -34.78 8.07
CA LYS A 41 36.25 -35.92 8.74
C LYS A 41 36.57 -37.03 7.74
N GLU A 42 35.61 -37.42 6.91
CA GLU A 42 35.78 -38.43 5.85
C GLU A 42 36.92 -38.06 4.89
N ARG A 43 36.95 -36.81 4.41
CA ARG A 43 38.01 -36.29 3.55
C ARG A 43 39.38 -36.29 4.22
N TYR A 44 39.44 -35.97 5.52
CA TYR A 44 40.68 -36.02 6.30
C TYR A 44 41.19 -37.47 6.45
N GLU A 45 40.31 -38.42 6.76
CA GLU A 45 40.66 -39.84 6.87
C GLU A 45 41.09 -40.44 5.52
N GLU A 46 40.48 -40.02 4.41
CA GLU A 46 40.91 -40.40 3.06
C GLU A 46 42.30 -39.84 2.72
N SER A 47 42.62 -38.63 3.17
CA SER A 47 43.93 -38.01 3.00
C SER A 47 45.04 -38.79 3.71
N LEU A 48 44.74 -39.34 4.89
CA LEU A 48 45.68 -40.17 5.66
C LEU A 48 45.94 -41.53 5.01
N LYS A 49 45.00 -42.03 4.20
CA LYS A 49 45.10 -43.31 3.48
C LYS A 49 45.84 -43.22 2.14
N GLY A 50 46.49 -42.10 1.83
CA GLY A 50 47.26 -41.91 0.59
C GLY A 50 46.42 -41.81 -0.69
N LYS A 51 45.09 -41.76 -0.58
CA LYS A 51 44.22 -41.42 -1.71
C LYS A 51 44.30 -39.91 -1.92
N LYS A 52 44.39 -39.43 -3.18
CA LYS A 52 44.35 -37.99 -3.52
C LYS A 52 43.02 -37.38 -3.07
N SER A 53 42.92 -36.99 -1.80
CA SER A 53 41.81 -36.22 -1.28
C SER A 53 41.98 -34.80 -1.80
N GLU A 54 41.05 -34.37 -2.65
CA GLU A 54 40.94 -32.99 -3.09
C GLU A 54 40.98 -32.08 -1.85
N SER A 55 41.86 -31.08 -1.86
CA SER A 55 42.14 -30.21 -0.72
C SER A 55 40.84 -29.63 -0.12
N PHE A 56 40.89 -29.20 1.14
CA PHE A 56 39.78 -28.49 1.79
C PHE A 56 39.35 -27.18 1.08
N ASP A 57 39.94 -26.88 -0.08
CA ASP A 57 39.65 -25.76 -0.96
C ASP A 57 38.39 -26.00 -1.80
N ASP A 58 37.66 -24.92 -2.05
CA ASP A 58 36.53 -24.94 -2.97
C ASP A 58 37.07 -25.05 -4.41
N LYS A 59 36.94 -26.20 -5.08
CA LYS A 59 37.33 -26.33 -6.51
C LYS A 59 36.52 -25.38 -7.41
N PRO A 60 37.16 -24.55 -8.25
CA PRO A 60 36.46 -23.86 -9.33
C PRO A 60 36.04 -24.86 -10.42
N ARG A 61 34.78 -24.79 -10.86
CA ARG A 61 34.29 -25.57 -12.02
C ARG A 61 34.83 -24.96 -13.32
N GLU A 62 35.82 -25.58 -13.94
CA GLU A 62 36.20 -25.25 -15.32
C GLU A 62 35.21 -25.86 -16.33
N LEU A 63 34.62 -25.03 -17.20
CA LEU A 63 33.76 -25.45 -18.30
C LEU A 63 34.62 -25.81 -19.53
N ASN A 64 34.59 -27.07 -19.96
CA ASN A 64 35.32 -27.59 -21.13
C ASN A 64 34.97 -26.82 -22.43
N LYS A 65 35.99 -26.30 -23.13
CA LYS A 65 35.82 -25.47 -24.35
C LYS A 65 35.13 -26.21 -25.51
N GLU A 66 35.32 -27.52 -25.65
CA GLU A 66 34.67 -28.33 -26.68
C GLU A 66 33.16 -28.47 -26.47
N PHE A 67 32.73 -28.63 -25.22
CA PHE A 67 31.32 -28.71 -24.86
C PHE A 67 30.57 -27.41 -25.23
N ALA A 68 31.23 -26.26 -25.04
CA ALA A 68 30.68 -24.96 -25.44
C ALA A 68 30.51 -24.81 -26.96
N LYS A 69 31.39 -25.44 -27.77
CA LYS A 69 31.34 -25.41 -29.24
C LYS A 69 30.18 -26.25 -29.78
N ASP A 70 30.00 -27.46 -29.26
CA ASP A 70 28.87 -28.34 -29.62
C ASP A 70 27.52 -27.72 -29.23
N GLN A 71 27.46 -27.08 -28.06
CA GLN A 71 26.25 -26.40 -27.60
C GLN A 71 25.83 -25.23 -28.49
N LYS A 72 26.79 -24.44 -29.01
CA LYS A 72 26.52 -23.37 -29.98
C LYS A 72 26.03 -23.91 -31.33
N ARG A 73 26.55 -25.05 -31.79
CA ARG A 73 26.08 -25.71 -33.03
C ARG A 73 24.62 -26.12 -32.90
N LYS A 74 24.30 -26.78 -31.80
CA LYS A 74 22.94 -27.23 -31.43
C LYS A 74 21.93 -26.08 -31.33
N GLU A 75 22.32 -24.95 -30.73
CA GLU A 75 21.51 -23.74 -30.68
C GLU A 75 21.20 -23.18 -32.08
N LYS A 76 22.18 -23.16 -32.99
CA LYS A 76 22.03 -22.62 -34.34
C LYS A 76 20.99 -23.40 -35.16
N GLU A 77 20.99 -24.73 -35.05
CA GLU A 77 19.99 -25.57 -35.74
C GLU A 77 18.58 -25.35 -35.21
N VAL A 78 18.41 -25.23 -33.89
CA VAL A 78 17.11 -24.89 -33.28
C VAL A 78 16.60 -23.53 -33.79
N LEU A 79 17.47 -22.52 -33.84
CA LEU A 79 17.11 -21.19 -34.35
C LEU A 79 16.72 -21.21 -35.83
N LYS A 80 17.39 -22.01 -36.65
CA LYS A 80 17.08 -22.16 -38.09
C LYS A 80 15.65 -22.67 -38.32
N ILE A 81 15.20 -23.63 -37.51
CA ILE A 81 13.83 -24.15 -37.56
C ILE A 81 12.81 -23.08 -37.14
N ILE A 82 13.11 -22.32 -36.09
CA ILE A 82 12.23 -21.24 -35.59
C ILE A 82 12.06 -20.11 -36.61
N LEU A 83 13.11 -19.79 -37.37
CA LEU A 83 13.05 -18.79 -38.44
C LEU A 83 12.10 -19.21 -39.56
N LYS A 84 12.07 -20.51 -39.87
CA LYS A 84 11.18 -21.11 -40.89
C LYS A 84 9.74 -21.15 -40.41
N ASP A 85 9.50 -21.71 -39.22
CA ASP A 85 8.17 -21.79 -38.62
C ASP A 85 8.18 -21.54 -37.10
N PRO A 86 7.80 -20.34 -36.64
CA PRO A 86 7.80 -20.00 -35.22
C PRO A 86 6.67 -20.69 -34.43
N LYS A 87 5.65 -21.26 -35.09
CA LYS A 87 4.48 -21.89 -34.43
C LYS A 87 4.79 -23.26 -33.84
N LEU A 88 5.87 -23.92 -34.28
CA LEU A 88 6.20 -25.28 -33.87
C LEU A 88 6.39 -25.43 -32.35
N SER A 89 5.91 -26.56 -31.82
CA SER A 89 6.12 -26.99 -30.43
C SER A 89 7.53 -27.52 -30.21
N CYS A 90 7.99 -27.63 -28.97
CA CYS A 90 9.34 -28.16 -28.67
C CYS A 90 9.56 -29.58 -29.21
N GLN A 91 8.50 -30.40 -29.23
CA GLN A 91 8.52 -31.75 -29.80
C GLN A 91 8.63 -31.71 -31.33
N GLN A 92 7.86 -30.86 -32.00
CA GLN A 92 7.93 -30.70 -33.46
C GLN A 92 9.29 -30.13 -33.90
N ILE A 93 9.85 -29.19 -33.14
CA ILE A 93 11.20 -28.67 -33.37
C ILE A 93 12.23 -29.80 -33.22
N SER A 94 12.11 -30.63 -32.18
CA SER A 94 13.00 -31.78 -31.97
C SER A 94 12.96 -32.78 -33.13
N ILE A 95 11.78 -33.12 -33.64
CA ILE A 95 11.61 -34.03 -34.79
C ILE A 95 12.26 -33.48 -36.06
N ASN A 96 12.21 -32.16 -36.25
CA ASN A 96 12.75 -31.48 -37.43
C ASN A 96 14.25 -31.16 -37.33
N LEU A 97 14.92 -31.47 -36.21
CA LEU A 97 16.37 -31.32 -36.09
C LEU A 97 17.11 -32.40 -36.88
N PRO A 98 18.34 -32.13 -37.33
CA PRO A 98 19.15 -33.15 -37.97
C PRO A 98 19.33 -34.35 -37.03
N LYS A 99 19.35 -35.54 -37.61
CA LYS A 99 19.51 -36.79 -36.87
C LYS A 99 20.99 -37.15 -36.73
N ASP A 100 21.34 -37.79 -35.63
CA ASP A 100 22.64 -38.39 -35.42
C ASP A 100 22.79 -39.70 -36.22
N ASN A 101 23.97 -40.33 -36.13
CA ASN A 101 24.27 -41.60 -36.81
C ASN A 101 23.32 -42.73 -36.41
N ASN A 102 22.58 -42.59 -35.30
CA ASN A 102 21.60 -43.55 -34.79
C ASN A 102 20.16 -43.18 -35.16
N SER A 103 19.95 -42.32 -36.15
CA SER A 103 18.64 -41.84 -36.61
C SER A 103 17.80 -41.12 -35.53
N LYS A 104 18.42 -40.64 -34.44
CA LYS A 104 17.77 -39.86 -33.38
C LYS A 104 18.04 -38.37 -33.57
N PRO A 105 17.10 -37.47 -33.27
CA PRO A 105 17.35 -36.05 -33.38
C PRO A 105 18.47 -35.62 -32.42
N ILE A 106 19.35 -34.71 -32.88
CA ILE A 106 20.51 -34.20 -32.10
C ILE A 106 20.11 -33.65 -30.72
N LEU A 107 18.87 -33.19 -30.56
CA LEU A 107 18.28 -32.82 -29.27
C LEU A 107 16.87 -33.40 -29.14
N GLY A 108 16.59 -34.01 -28.00
CA GLY A 108 15.22 -34.35 -27.58
C GLY A 108 14.41 -33.12 -27.15
N ASN A 109 13.11 -33.33 -26.93
CA ASN A 109 12.14 -32.30 -26.52
C ASN A 109 12.63 -31.42 -25.34
N PHE A 110 13.14 -32.05 -24.28
CA PHE A 110 13.65 -31.34 -23.09
C PHE A 110 14.89 -30.47 -23.41
N GLY A 111 15.77 -30.95 -24.30
CA GLY A 111 16.95 -30.20 -24.72
C GLY A 111 16.57 -28.96 -25.53
N VAL A 112 15.59 -29.08 -26.43
CA VAL A 112 15.02 -27.95 -27.16
C VAL A 112 14.40 -26.95 -26.18
N GLN A 113 13.61 -27.43 -25.22
CA GLN A 113 13.01 -26.56 -24.19
C GLN A 113 14.09 -25.77 -23.42
N LYS A 114 15.18 -26.42 -22.99
CA LYS A 114 16.27 -25.75 -22.27
C LYS A 114 16.98 -24.69 -23.12
N ILE A 115 17.15 -24.94 -24.42
CA ILE A 115 17.70 -23.96 -25.35
C ILE A 115 16.75 -22.77 -25.49
N LEU A 116 15.45 -23.01 -25.69
CA LEU A 116 14.45 -21.94 -25.79
C LEU A 116 14.33 -21.13 -24.50
N GLU A 117 14.38 -21.76 -23.33
CA GLU A 117 14.41 -21.08 -22.03
C GLU A 117 15.62 -20.16 -21.91
N ARG A 118 16.81 -20.68 -22.25
CA ARG A 118 18.07 -19.91 -22.19
C ARG A 118 18.10 -18.74 -23.17
N LEU A 119 17.57 -18.94 -24.38
CA LEU A 119 17.47 -17.89 -25.40
C LEU A 119 16.24 -16.98 -25.21
N ASN A 120 15.41 -17.25 -24.19
CA ASN A 120 14.15 -16.55 -23.92
C ASN A 120 13.17 -16.57 -25.13
N LEU A 121 13.05 -17.73 -25.78
CA LEU A 121 12.18 -18.04 -26.92
C LEU A 121 11.18 -19.16 -26.61
N ASN A 122 10.85 -19.33 -25.32
CA ASN A 122 9.98 -20.40 -24.83
C ASN A 122 8.52 -20.29 -25.29
N THR A 123 8.03 -19.07 -25.56
CA THR A 123 6.65 -18.84 -26.02
C THR A 123 6.58 -18.50 -27.51
N TYR A 124 5.46 -18.86 -28.16
CA TYR A 124 5.20 -18.54 -29.58
C TYR A 124 5.35 -17.05 -29.91
N PRO A 125 4.77 -16.10 -29.15
CA PRO A 125 4.93 -14.67 -29.43
C PRO A 125 6.41 -14.23 -29.46
N LYS A 126 7.24 -14.77 -28.56
CA LYS A 126 8.68 -14.45 -28.53
C LYS A 126 9.41 -15.01 -29.75
N ARG A 127 9.08 -16.22 -30.20
CA ARG A 127 9.61 -16.82 -31.44
C ARG A 127 9.20 -16.04 -32.68
N LEU A 128 7.96 -15.57 -32.73
CA LEU A 128 7.45 -14.75 -33.84
C LEU A 128 8.19 -13.40 -33.92
N ILE A 129 8.33 -12.70 -32.79
CA ILE A 129 9.08 -11.44 -32.71
C ILE A 129 10.55 -11.64 -33.14
N TYR A 130 11.16 -12.75 -32.71
CA TYR A 130 12.53 -13.10 -33.09
C TYR A 130 12.67 -13.33 -34.61
N SER A 131 11.77 -14.11 -35.21
CA SER A 131 11.75 -14.37 -36.65
C SER A 131 11.54 -13.09 -37.47
N GLN A 132 10.61 -12.23 -37.05
CA GLN A 132 10.37 -10.93 -37.69
C GLN A 132 11.58 -10.00 -37.59
N LYS A 133 12.27 -9.97 -36.43
CA LYS A 133 13.45 -9.13 -36.23
C LYS A 133 14.61 -9.54 -37.13
N ILE A 134 14.87 -10.84 -37.26
CA ILE A 134 15.94 -11.37 -38.12
C ILE A 134 15.61 -11.12 -39.61
N LYS A 135 14.39 -11.41 -40.06
CA LYS A 135 13.95 -11.14 -41.45
C LYS A 135 14.06 -9.65 -41.82
N LYS A 136 13.72 -8.75 -40.88
CA LYS A 136 13.88 -7.29 -41.06
C LYS A 136 15.35 -6.85 -41.10
N THR A 137 16.24 -7.59 -40.44
CA THR A 137 17.70 -7.34 -40.42
C THR A 137 18.37 -7.84 -41.71
N GLU A 138 17.92 -8.96 -42.29
CA GLU A 138 18.43 -9.48 -43.57
C GLU A 138 18.07 -8.56 -44.75
N VAL A 139 16.86 -7.99 -44.76
CA VAL A 139 16.40 -7.04 -45.80
C VAL A 139 17.12 -5.67 -45.73
N THR A 140 17.81 -5.35 -44.63
CA THR A 140 18.47 -4.05 -44.42
C THR A 140 20.00 -4.11 -44.46
N THR A 141 20.59 -5.14 -45.10
CA THR A 141 22.05 -5.27 -45.21
C THR A 141 22.67 -4.41 -46.32
N LYS A 142 22.69 -3.08 -46.12
CA LYS A 142 23.78 -2.20 -46.61
C LYS A 142 24.65 -1.87 -45.37
N PRO A 143 25.99 -1.89 -45.43
CA PRO A 143 26.79 -1.96 -44.22
C PRO A 143 26.69 -0.65 -43.41
N LEU A 144 26.19 -0.76 -42.17
CA LEU A 144 26.26 0.34 -41.21
C LEU A 144 27.73 0.59 -40.85
N ARG A 145 28.22 1.74 -41.33
CA ARG A 145 29.43 2.44 -40.92
C ARG A 145 29.58 2.34 -39.39
N LYS A 146 30.79 1.97 -38.94
CA LYS A 146 31.22 2.19 -37.56
C LYS A 146 31.07 3.68 -37.25
N GLU A 147 30.00 4.07 -36.57
CA GLU A 147 29.93 5.41 -35.99
C GLU A 147 30.97 5.48 -34.87
N LYS A 148 32.04 6.22 -35.17
CA LYS A 148 32.92 6.77 -34.15
C LYS A 148 32.03 7.60 -33.22
N PHE A 149 31.94 7.21 -31.95
CA PHE A 149 31.40 8.08 -30.92
C PHE A 149 32.25 9.36 -30.92
N ILE A 150 31.66 10.43 -31.45
CA ILE A 150 32.19 11.79 -31.34
C ILE A 150 32.23 12.09 -29.84
N LYS A 151 33.42 12.31 -29.30
CA LYS A 151 33.63 12.94 -27.99
C LYS A 151 33.08 14.37 -28.04
N LYS A 152 31.77 14.54 -27.88
CA LYS A 152 31.21 15.84 -27.50
C LYS A 152 31.50 16.03 -26.02
N LYS A 153 32.34 17.03 -25.71
CA LYS A 153 32.49 17.61 -24.37
C LYS A 153 31.16 18.30 -24.02
N ASP A 154 30.17 17.53 -23.61
CA ASP A 154 29.03 18.09 -22.90
C ASP A 154 29.43 18.24 -21.43
N LYS A 155 29.07 19.38 -20.82
CA LYS A 155 29.35 19.71 -19.41
C LYS A 155 29.04 18.52 -18.48
N PRO A 156 29.87 18.28 -17.45
CA PRO A 156 29.59 17.27 -16.44
C PRO A 156 28.21 17.51 -15.82
N LEU A 157 27.54 16.42 -15.42
CA LEU A 157 26.38 16.49 -14.53
C LEU A 157 26.75 17.42 -13.37
N ASP A 158 25.93 18.44 -13.11
CA ASP A 158 26.23 19.47 -12.09
C ASP A 158 26.63 18.78 -10.79
N GLU A 159 27.85 19.06 -10.32
CA GLU A 159 28.49 18.29 -9.25
C GLU A 159 27.66 18.39 -7.95
N ILE A 160 26.93 19.51 -7.81
CA ILE A 160 25.93 19.77 -6.77
C ILE A 160 24.74 18.80 -6.85
N GLN A 161 24.15 18.59 -8.03
CA GLN A 161 23.05 17.64 -8.21
C GLN A 161 23.50 16.20 -7.91
N ARG A 162 24.74 15.87 -8.26
CA ARG A 162 25.34 14.57 -7.96
C ARG A 162 25.50 14.35 -6.46
N GLU A 163 26.00 15.33 -5.73
CA GLU A 163 26.12 15.25 -4.27
C GLU A 163 24.77 15.16 -3.57
N GLN A 164 23.76 15.90 -4.04
CA GLN A 164 22.39 15.80 -3.54
C GLN A 164 21.82 14.38 -3.72
N ILE A 165 22.06 13.74 -4.86
CA ILE A 165 21.60 12.37 -5.11
C ILE A 165 22.36 11.36 -4.22
N LEU A 166 23.67 11.51 -4.07
CA LEU A 166 24.47 10.63 -3.20
C LEU A 166 24.02 10.73 -1.75
N LYS A 167 23.79 11.94 -1.25
CA LYS A 167 23.24 12.18 0.09
C LYS A 167 21.86 11.56 0.26
N ALA A 168 20.98 11.73 -0.72
CA ALA A 168 19.65 11.10 -0.72
C ALA A 168 19.70 9.57 -0.76
N VAL A 169 20.69 8.97 -1.45
CA VAL A 169 20.91 7.52 -1.46
C VAL A 169 21.50 7.02 -0.13
N GLU A 170 22.37 7.79 0.53
CA GLU A 170 22.92 7.45 1.84
C GLU A 170 21.87 7.47 2.96
N GLU A 171 20.94 8.43 2.91
CA GLU A 171 19.83 8.56 3.85
C GLU A 171 18.80 7.41 3.73
N ARG A 172 18.65 6.84 2.52
CA ARG A 172 17.73 5.72 2.22
C ARG A 172 18.40 4.37 2.49
N LYS A 173 18.53 3.99 3.76
CA LYS A 173 19.28 2.78 4.17
C LYS A 173 18.89 1.45 3.48
N ASP A 174 17.68 1.28 2.91
CA ASP A 174 17.24 0.00 2.30
C ASP A 174 16.28 0.12 1.09
N GLN A 175 16.22 1.26 0.40
CA GLN A 175 15.26 1.46 -0.72
C GLN A 175 15.86 1.16 -2.10
N LYS A 176 15.11 0.47 -2.97
CA LYS A 176 15.53 0.15 -4.35
C LYS A 176 15.62 1.42 -5.21
N LEU A 177 16.70 1.55 -5.98
CA LEU A 177 16.89 2.68 -6.91
C LEU A 177 15.78 2.72 -7.99
N SER A 178 15.30 3.92 -8.29
CA SER A 178 14.37 4.27 -9.37
C SER A 178 14.98 4.08 -10.77
N SER A 179 14.16 3.91 -11.80
CA SER A 179 14.62 3.80 -13.20
C SER A 179 15.44 5.03 -13.66
N LYS A 180 15.11 6.22 -13.16
CA LYS A 180 15.87 7.46 -13.41
C LYS A 180 17.24 7.43 -12.72
N GLU A 181 17.29 7.00 -11.46
CA GLU A 181 18.55 6.90 -10.70
C GLU A 181 19.47 5.83 -11.32
N ARG A 182 18.91 4.70 -11.77
CA ARG A 182 19.64 3.65 -12.50
C ARG A 182 20.25 4.16 -13.81
N LEU A 183 19.59 5.11 -14.49
CA LEU A 183 20.12 5.74 -15.70
C LEU A 183 21.36 6.58 -15.39
N ILE A 184 21.30 7.38 -14.33
CA ILE A 184 22.42 8.22 -13.87
C ILE A 184 23.65 7.36 -13.54
N VAL A 185 23.45 6.26 -12.81
CA VAL A 185 24.50 5.27 -12.51
C VAL A 185 25.18 4.74 -13.78
N LEU A 186 24.41 4.49 -14.84
CA LEU A 186 24.97 4.02 -16.11
C LEU A 186 25.69 5.13 -16.87
N GLU A 187 25.17 6.36 -16.83
CA GLU A 187 25.79 7.52 -17.47
C GLU A 187 27.13 7.89 -16.84
N GLU A 188 27.30 7.74 -15.52
CA GLU A 188 28.60 7.92 -14.84
C GLU A 188 29.71 7.06 -15.46
N VAL A 189 29.38 5.84 -15.87
CA VAL A 189 30.35 4.92 -16.48
C VAL A 189 30.42 5.09 -18.00
N LEU A 190 29.28 5.23 -18.67
CA LEU A 190 29.22 5.24 -20.14
C LEU A 190 29.59 6.59 -20.76
N LYS A 191 29.17 7.70 -20.13
CA LYS A 191 29.41 9.06 -20.63
C LYS A 191 30.64 9.68 -19.98
N TYR A 192 30.78 9.51 -18.67
CA TYR A 192 31.86 10.14 -17.88
C TYR A 192 33.05 9.23 -17.59
N ASN A 193 33.04 7.99 -18.10
CA ASN A 193 34.14 7.02 -18.03
C ASN A 193 34.65 6.76 -16.58
N ARG A 194 33.77 6.86 -15.57
CA ARG A 194 34.15 6.60 -14.17
C ARG A 194 34.34 5.10 -13.92
N PRO A 195 35.22 4.70 -12.98
CA PRO A 195 35.45 3.29 -12.67
C PRO A 195 34.20 2.62 -12.12
N VAL A 196 33.78 1.50 -12.72
CA VAL A 196 32.59 0.72 -12.32
C VAL A 196 32.61 0.38 -10.83
N LYS A 197 33.79 0.04 -10.27
CA LYS A 197 33.96 -0.26 -8.85
C LYS A 197 33.49 0.91 -7.97
N LYS A 198 33.99 2.11 -8.23
CA LYS A 198 33.72 3.32 -7.44
C LYS A 198 32.26 3.76 -7.55
N VAL A 199 31.68 3.66 -8.76
CA VAL A 199 30.26 3.94 -8.97
C VAL A 199 29.39 2.93 -8.20
N CYS A 200 29.71 1.64 -8.26
CA CYS A 200 28.95 0.62 -7.54
C CYS A 200 29.00 0.80 -6.01
N GLU A 201 30.16 1.20 -5.48
CA GLU A 201 30.35 1.50 -4.04
C GLU A 201 29.52 2.71 -3.62
N ASN A 202 29.59 3.83 -4.36
CA ASN A 202 28.85 5.06 -4.07
C ASN A 202 27.32 4.85 -4.03
N TYR A 203 26.79 4.04 -4.94
CA TYR A 203 25.35 3.77 -5.04
C TYR A 203 24.91 2.50 -4.31
N ARG A 204 25.81 1.84 -3.55
CA ARG A 204 25.56 0.59 -2.82
C ARG A 204 24.93 -0.52 -3.67
N ILE A 205 25.35 -0.64 -4.92
CA ILE A 205 24.88 -1.69 -5.84
C ILE A 205 25.96 -2.74 -6.09
N SER A 206 25.54 -3.99 -6.30
CA SER A 206 26.49 -5.01 -6.74
C SER A 206 26.87 -4.80 -8.21
N ARG A 207 28.12 -5.11 -8.56
CA ARG A 207 28.60 -5.07 -9.95
C ARG A 207 27.75 -5.94 -10.88
N VAL A 208 27.20 -7.05 -10.37
CA VAL A 208 26.31 -7.95 -11.12
C VAL A 208 25.02 -7.23 -11.54
N ILE A 209 24.42 -6.46 -10.64
CA ILE A 209 23.23 -5.65 -10.93
C ILE A 209 23.57 -4.57 -11.96
N PHE A 210 24.69 -3.87 -11.79
CA PHE A 210 25.17 -2.87 -12.72
C PHE A 210 25.31 -3.43 -14.15
N TYR A 211 26.01 -4.55 -14.32
CA TYR A 211 26.18 -5.16 -15.65
C TYR A 211 24.85 -5.63 -16.25
N ARG A 212 23.93 -6.15 -15.43
CA ARG A 212 22.58 -6.51 -15.88
C ARG A 212 21.79 -5.29 -16.36
N TRP A 213 21.94 -4.14 -15.72
CA TRP A 213 21.33 -2.89 -16.16
C TRP A 213 21.97 -2.36 -17.44
N LYS A 214 23.31 -2.36 -17.51
CA LYS A 214 24.09 -1.96 -18.69
C LYS A 214 23.69 -2.77 -19.91
N GLU A 215 23.59 -4.09 -19.78
CA GLU A 215 23.18 -4.97 -20.88
C GLU A 215 21.76 -4.65 -21.37
N ARG A 216 20.81 -4.39 -20.45
CA ARG A 216 19.44 -3.99 -20.80
C ARG A 216 19.41 -2.64 -21.53
N TYR A 217 20.17 -1.67 -21.03
CA TYR A 217 20.28 -0.33 -21.61
C TYR A 217 20.83 -0.37 -23.04
N LEU A 218 21.88 -1.16 -23.27
CA LEU A 218 22.50 -1.30 -24.59
C LEU A 218 21.61 -2.06 -25.60
N LYS A 219 20.78 -2.99 -25.13
CA LYS A 219 19.83 -3.73 -25.98
C LYS A 219 18.56 -2.94 -26.33
N ALA A 220 18.26 -1.87 -25.59
CA ALA A 220 17.07 -1.06 -25.79
C ALA A 220 17.28 0.01 -26.88
N LEU A 221 16.23 0.26 -27.67
CA LEU A 221 16.15 1.43 -28.57
C LEU A 221 16.28 2.73 -27.76
N PRO A 222 16.85 3.82 -28.31
CA PRO A 222 17.07 5.08 -27.60
C PRO A 222 15.85 5.54 -26.77
N ASP A 223 14.67 5.55 -27.38
CA ASP A 223 13.43 6.01 -26.75
C ASP A 223 12.89 5.07 -25.66
N LYS A 224 13.37 3.82 -25.62
CA LYS A 224 12.91 2.78 -24.67
C LYS A 224 13.92 2.48 -23.56
N ARG A 225 15.04 3.21 -23.49
CA ARG A 225 16.11 2.97 -22.51
C ARG A 225 15.67 3.17 -21.07
N LEU A 226 14.88 4.21 -20.79
CA LEU A 226 14.35 4.46 -19.44
C LEU A 226 13.43 3.32 -18.99
N LYS A 227 12.52 2.89 -19.88
CA LYS A 227 11.60 1.76 -19.64
C LYS A 227 12.34 0.43 -19.45
N ALA A 228 13.48 0.22 -20.12
CA ALA A 228 14.27 -1.00 -19.96
C ALA A 228 14.94 -1.14 -18.58
N LEU A 229 15.11 -0.03 -17.86
CA LEU A 229 15.70 0.02 -16.52
C LEU A 229 14.67 -0.14 -15.40
N GLU A 230 13.38 -0.14 -15.71
CA GLU A 230 12.32 -0.43 -14.74
C GLU A 230 12.40 -1.88 -14.21
N ASP A 231 11.73 -2.11 -13.09
CA ASP A 231 11.55 -3.45 -12.54
C ASP A 231 10.54 -4.22 -13.42
N ARG A 232 10.84 -5.48 -13.71
CA ARG A 232 9.89 -6.33 -14.41
C ARG A 232 8.78 -6.73 -13.45
N VAL A 233 7.53 -6.47 -13.85
CA VAL A 233 6.39 -7.17 -13.28
C VAL A 233 6.52 -8.64 -13.66
N LEU A 234 6.68 -9.53 -12.68
CA LEU A 234 6.60 -10.97 -12.94
C LEU A 234 5.13 -11.32 -13.24
N GLU A 235 4.88 -12.00 -14.35
CA GLU A 235 3.59 -12.65 -14.60
C GLU A 235 3.34 -13.70 -13.49
N GLU A 236 2.10 -13.76 -13.01
CA GLU A 236 1.72 -14.69 -11.95
C GLU A 236 1.88 -16.14 -12.42
N HIS A 237 2.34 -17.02 -11.52
CA HIS A 237 2.58 -18.43 -11.86
C HIS A 237 1.27 -19.14 -12.28
N PRO A 238 1.24 -19.99 -13.33
CA PRO A 238 0.01 -20.62 -13.83
C PRO A 238 -0.76 -21.48 -12.81
N ARG A 239 -0.06 -21.99 -11.79
CA ARG A 239 -0.64 -22.80 -10.69
C ARG A 239 -0.98 -21.97 -9.44
N LYS A 240 -0.93 -20.64 -9.52
CA LYS A 240 -1.34 -19.77 -8.41
C LYS A 240 -2.86 -19.81 -8.30
N ALA A 241 -3.37 -19.93 -7.08
CA ALA A 241 -4.81 -19.86 -6.83
C ALA A 241 -5.39 -18.55 -7.39
N THR A 242 -6.56 -18.63 -8.04
CA THR A 242 -7.24 -17.46 -8.59
C THR A 242 -7.73 -16.54 -7.49
N LYS A 243 -8.01 -15.28 -7.82
CA LYS A 243 -8.55 -14.31 -6.84
C LYS A 243 -9.88 -14.76 -6.24
N GLU A 244 -10.70 -15.50 -6.99
CA GLU A 244 -11.97 -16.05 -6.52
C GLU A 244 -11.77 -17.16 -5.48
N GLN A 245 -10.83 -18.06 -5.74
CA GLN A 245 -10.45 -19.13 -4.83
C GLN A 245 -9.87 -18.56 -3.51
N GLU A 246 -9.07 -17.49 -3.61
CA GLU A 246 -8.56 -16.77 -2.44
C GLU A 246 -9.68 -16.11 -1.63
N LYS A 247 -10.65 -15.47 -2.29
CA LYS A 247 -11.84 -14.90 -1.62
C LYS A 247 -12.66 -15.98 -0.90
N ALA A 248 -12.85 -17.14 -1.52
CA ALA A 248 -13.58 -18.25 -0.91
C ALA A 248 -12.88 -18.74 0.38
N VAL A 249 -11.55 -18.90 0.35
CA VAL A 249 -10.77 -19.26 1.56
C VAL A 249 -10.91 -18.20 2.64
N VAL A 250 -10.81 -16.91 2.28
CA VAL A 250 -10.96 -15.79 3.23
C VAL A 250 -12.35 -15.80 3.87
N GLN A 251 -13.41 -16.01 3.10
CA GLN A 251 -14.77 -16.05 3.60
C GLN A 251 -14.98 -17.19 4.60
N VAL A 252 -14.42 -18.38 4.33
CA VAL A 252 -14.46 -19.51 5.28
C VAL A 252 -13.72 -19.18 6.57
N VAL A 253 -12.55 -18.52 6.49
CA VAL A 253 -11.78 -18.07 7.67
C VAL A 253 -12.55 -17.04 8.49
N LEU A 254 -13.21 -16.08 7.85
CA LEU A 254 -14.01 -15.04 8.52
C LEU A 254 -15.21 -15.61 9.26
N ASN A 255 -15.81 -16.70 8.74
CA ASN A 255 -16.94 -17.35 9.40
C ASN A 255 -16.47 -18.32 10.49
N ASN A 256 -15.33 -19.00 10.29
CA ASN A 256 -14.84 -20.06 11.16
C ASN A 256 -13.30 -20.01 11.33
N PRO A 257 -12.76 -19.12 12.18
CA PRO A 257 -11.30 -18.95 12.34
C PRO A 257 -10.61 -20.19 12.93
N SER A 258 -11.35 -21.03 13.66
CA SER A 258 -10.86 -22.25 14.33
C SER A 258 -10.53 -23.40 13.37
N LEU A 259 -10.98 -23.36 12.11
CA LEU A 259 -10.74 -24.44 11.16
C LEU A 259 -9.26 -24.52 10.77
N SER A 260 -8.77 -25.76 10.63
CA SER A 260 -7.45 -26.05 10.06
C SER A 260 -7.48 -25.91 8.54
N SER A 261 -6.32 -25.75 7.90
CA SER A 261 -6.22 -25.68 6.43
C SER A 261 -6.88 -26.87 5.73
N HIS A 262 -6.83 -28.05 6.36
CA HIS A 262 -7.45 -29.26 5.84
C HIS A 262 -8.98 -29.20 5.96
N LYS A 263 -9.51 -28.80 7.12
CA LYS A 263 -10.96 -28.61 7.30
C LYS A 263 -11.52 -27.50 6.41
N ILE A 264 -10.75 -26.44 6.15
CA ILE A 264 -11.12 -25.37 5.22
C ILE A 264 -11.22 -25.93 3.78
N SER A 265 -10.26 -26.78 3.38
CA SER A 265 -10.29 -27.47 2.09
C SER A 265 -11.52 -28.36 1.94
N GLU A 266 -11.85 -29.15 2.96
CA GLU A 266 -13.02 -30.02 2.99
C GLU A 266 -14.33 -29.22 2.98
N TYR A 267 -14.40 -28.11 3.71
CA TYR A 267 -15.55 -27.21 3.73
C TYR A 267 -15.82 -26.61 2.34
N LEU A 268 -14.76 -26.18 1.64
CA LEU A 268 -14.87 -25.67 0.27
C LEU A 268 -15.32 -26.76 -0.70
N GLU A 269 -14.84 -27.99 -0.54
CA GLU A 269 -15.28 -29.11 -1.37
C GLU A 269 -16.77 -29.43 -1.18
N LYS A 270 -17.26 -29.45 0.06
CA LYS A 270 -18.69 -29.62 0.37
C LYS A 270 -19.55 -28.47 -0.17
N THR A 271 -19.06 -27.23 -0.11
CA THR A 271 -19.81 -26.04 -0.55
C THR A 271 -19.99 -26.00 -2.06
N TYR A 272 -18.99 -26.43 -2.82
CA TYR A 272 -18.99 -26.31 -4.28
C TYR A 272 -19.15 -27.65 -5.02
N GLY A 273 -19.31 -28.76 -4.29
CA GLY A 273 -19.49 -30.11 -4.86
C GLY A 273 -18.27 -30.66 -5.60
N ARG A 274 -17.10 -30.02 -5.49
CA ARG A 274 -15.83 -30.44 -6.12
C ARG A 274 -14.62 -29.86 -5.39
N THR A 275 -13.48 -30.54 -5.46
CA THR A 275 -12.22 -30.05 -4.89
C THR A 275 -11.70 -28.82 -5.65
N ILE A 276 -11.94 -27.62 -5.12
CA ILE A 276 -11.48 -26.36 -5.74
C ILE A 276 -10.00 -26.09 -5.45
N LEU A 277 -9.57 -26.40 -4.23
CA LEU A 277 -8.22 -26.17 -3.72
C LEU A 277 -7.83 -27.37 -2.88
N SER A 278 -6.60 -27.85 -3.02
CA SER A 278 -6.04 -28.83 -2.10
C SER A 278 -5.65 -28.19 -0.78
N ASN A 279 -5.45 -29.00 0.27
CA ASN A 279 -4.93 -28.54 1.57
C ASN A 279 -3.67 -27.66 1.42
N HIS A 280 -2.73 -28.04 0.54
CA HIS A 280 -1.54 -27.23 0.26
C HIS A 280 -1.87 -25.90 -0.44
N GLY A 281 -2.88 -25.88 -1.32
CA GLY A 281 -3.38 -24.65 -1.93
C GLY A 281 -3.92 -23.68 -0.90
N VAL A 282 -4.75 -24.16 0.04
CA VAL A 282 -5.28 -23.38 1.16
C VAL A 282 -4.14 -22.88 2.06
N GLN A 283 -3.20 -23.76 2.45
CA GLN A 283 -2.08 -23.38 3.31
C GLN A 283 -1.19 -22.30 2.67
N ASN A 284 -0.97 -22.37 1.36
CA ASN A 284 -0.21 -21.34 0.63
C ASN A 284 -0.92 -19.99 0.62
N ILE A 285 -2.26 -19.99 0.48
CA ILE A 285 -3.07 -18.76 0.57
C ILE A 285 -2.97 -18.18 1.98
N LEU A 286 -3.19 -19.01 3.02
CA LEU A 286 -3.11 -18.57 4.42
C LEU A 286 -1.73 -18.02 4.77
N THR A 287 -0.66 -18.67 4.29
CA THR A 287 0.72 -18.22 4.51
C THR A 287 1.00 -16.90 3.79
N ARG A 288 0.52 -16.74 2.55
CA ARG A 288 0.67 -15.50 1.78
C ARG A 288 -0.05 -14.33 2.43
N LEU A 289 -1.23 -14.57 2.98
CA LEU A 289 -2.03 -13.58 3.70
C LEU A 289 -1.56 -13.36 5.14
N GLY A 290 -0.57 -14.14 5.62
CA GLY A 290 -0.05 -14.03 6.97
C GLY A 290 -1.00 -14.56 8.06
N ILE A 291 -2.00 -15.36 7.71
CA ILE A 291 -3.06 -15.89 8.61
C ILE A 291 -3.00 -17.42 8.75
N ASN A 292 -1.79 -17.96 8.79
CA ASN A 292 -1.54 -19.40 8.83
C ASN A 292 -1.82 -20.05 10.20
N THR A 293 -1.71 -19.29 11.30
CA THR A 293 -2.02 -19.77 12.64
C THR A 293 -3.44 -19.39 13.06
N TYR A 294 -4.00 -20.12 14.02
CA TYR A 294 -5.33 -19.85 14.59
C TYR A 294 -5.43 -18.42 15.14
N GLU A 295 -4.47 -18.01 15.99
CA GLU A 295 -4.41 -16.66 16.57
C GLU A 295 -4.42 -15.56 15.49
N LYS A 296 -3.68 -15.77 14.40
CA LYS A 296 -3.64 -14.80 13.29
C LYS A 296 -4.94 -14.78 12.49
N ARG A 297 -5.64 -15.91 12.36
CA ARG A 297 -6.99 -15.95 11.77
C ARG A 297 -8.01 -15.23 12.64
N LEU A 298 -7.92 -15.40 13.96
CA LEU A 298 -8.78 -14.71 14.93
C LEU A 298 -8.53 -13.19 14.90
N ALA A 299 -7.27 -12.77 14.93
CA ALA A 299 -6.90 -11.35 14.79
C ALA A 299 -7.35 -10.79 13.43
N PHE A 300 -7.21 -11.56 12.36
CA PHE A 300 -7.68 -11.18 11.03
C PHE A 300 -9.19 -10.99 10.98
N GLN A 301 -9.97 -11.90 11.58
CA GLN A 301 -11.43 -11.77 11.70
C GLN A 301 -11.82 -10.51 12.50
N ALA A 302 -11.20 -10.29 13.67
CA ALA A 302 -11.44 -9.11 14.49
C ALA A 302 -11.12 -7.81 13.74
N SER A 303 -10.02 -7.78 12.97
CA SER A 303 -9.66 -6.64 12.13
C SER A 303 -10.63 -6.40 10.96
N HIS A 304 -11.24 -7.45 10.43
CA HIS A 304 -12.21 -7.34 9.32
C HIS A 304 -13.58 -6.86 9.81
N LEU A 305 -13.96 -7.21 11.04
CA LEU A 305 -15.20 -6.74 11.68
C LEU A 305 -15.10 -5.29 12.17
N SER A 306 -13.89 -4.85 12.53
CA SER A 306 -13.61 -3.49 13.01
C SER A 306 -13.32 -2.46 11.90
N GLN A 307 -13.18 -2.89 10.64
CA GLN A 307 -13.14 -1.93 9.54
C GLN A 307 -14.55 -1.37 9.31
N PRO A 308 -14.81 -0.06 9.48
CA PRO A 308 -16.01 0.54 8.92
C PRO A 308 -16.00 0.22 7.42
N LYS A 309 -17.14 -0.21 6.86
CA LYS A 309 -17.29 -0.35 5.40
C LYS A 309 -17.01 1.02 4.78
N ILE A 310 -15.76 1.29 4.41
CA ILE A 310 -15.42 2.43 3.59
C ILE A 310 -16.17 2.18 2.29
N ALA A 311 -17.17 3.01 2.00
CA ALA A 311 -17.84 2.98 0.73
C ALA A 311 -16.76 3.13 -0.35
N LYS A 312 -16.46 2.04 -1.06
CA LYS A 312 -15.56 2.11 -2.21
C LYS A 312 -16.26 2.96 -3.25
N TYR A 313 -15.74 4.17 -3.47
CA TYR A 313 -16.10 4.95 -4.65
C TYR A 313 -15.73 4.12 -5.89
N PRO A 314 -16.63 3.99 -6.87
CA PRO A 314 -16.34 3.25 -8.10
C PRO A 314 -15.12 3.88 -8.77
N SER A 315 -14.07 3.08 -8.99
CA SER A 315 -12.82 3.55 -9.59
C SER A 315 -12.87 3.62 -11.11
N SER A 316 -13.98 3.21 -11.73
CA SER A 316 -14.24 3.34 -13.17
C SER A 316 -15.70 3.64 -13.45
N TRP A 317 -15.94 4.31 -14.60
CA TRP A 317 -17.27 4.70 -15.06
C TRP A 317 -18.17 3.50 -15.40
N GLU A 318 -17.56 2.36 -15.77
CA GLU A 318 -18.26 1.13 -16.14
C GLU A 318 -18.88 0.39 -14.93
N GLU A 319 -18.24 0.41 -13.75
CA GLU A 319 -18.82 -0.17 -12.52
C GLU A 319 -20.01 0.64 -11.98
N PHE A 320 -20.08 1.93 -12.32
CA PHE A 320 -21.18 2.81 -11.93
C PHE A 320 -22.44 2.54 -12.77
N THR A 321 -22.29 2.27 -14.07
CA THR A 321 -23.42 1.99 -14.96
C THR A 321 -24.08 0.65 -14.68
N ASP A 322 -23.30 -0.39 -14.33
CA ASP A 322 -23.86 -1.71 -13.99
C ASP A 322 -24.66 -1.65 -12.67
N LYS A 323 -24.17 -0.90 -11.68
CA LYS A 323 -24.93 -0.67 -10.44
C LYS A 323 -26.15 0.20 -10.66
N LEU A 324 -26.09 1.19 -11.56
CA LEU A 324 -27.26 1.95 -11.98
C LEU A 324 -28.30 1.07 -12.69
N GLY A 325 -27.87 0.10 -13.50
CA GLY A 325 -28.76 -0.87 -14.15
C GLY A 325 -29.54 -1.72 -13.15
N ILE A 326 -28.87 -2.21 -12.10
CA ILE A 326 -29.51 -2.98 -11.03
C ILE A 326 -30.48 -2.10 -10.22
N ILE A 327 -30.10 -0.85 -9.93
CA ILE A 327 -30.96 0.13 -9.26
C ILE A 327 -32.17 0.49 -10.12
N LEU A 328 -32.01 0.55 -11.45
CA LEU A 328 -33.08 0.82 -12.41
C LEU A 328 -34.05 -0.37 -12.54
N ASP A 329 -33.54 -1.60 -12.51
CA ASP A 329 -34.38 -2.81 -12.52
C ASP A 329 -35.19 -2.97 -11.23
N ASP A 330 -34.60 -2.63 -10.07
CA ASP A 330 -35.32 -2.56 -8.79
C ASP A 330 -36.34 -1.40 -8.78
N PHE A 331 -36.02 -0.27 -9.43
CA PHE A 331 -36.96 0.85 -9.62
C PHE A 331 -38.16 0.46 -10.49
N LYS A 332 -37.95 -0.41 -11.49
CA LYS A 332 -38.99 -0.88 -12.40
C LYS A 332 -40.02 -1.76 -11.69
N LYS A 333 -39.60 -2.53 -10.66
CA LYS A 333 -40.49 -3.36 -9.83
C LYS A 333 -41.32 -2.58 -8.82
N ILE A 334 -40.95 -1.34 -8.48
CA ILE A 334 -41.66 -0.46 -7.53
C ILE A 334 -42.79 0.36 -8.21
N SER A 335 -43.08 0.09 -9.49
CA SER A 335 -43.80 1.02 -10.36
C SER A 335 -45.32 0.84 -10.51
N SER A 336 -45.98 -0.18 -9.95
CA SER A 336 -47.35 -0.46 -10.42
C SER A 336 -48.50 0.26 -9.72
N ASP A 337 -48.40 0.75 -8.48
CA ASP A 337 -49.62 1.32 -7.82
C ASP A 337 -49.43 2.59 -6.98
N ARG A 338 -48.19 3.05 -6.73
CA ARG A 338 -47.94 4.29 -5.94
C ARG A 338 -47.49 5.50 -6.76
N ILE A 339 -47.25 5.34 -8.05
CA ILE A 339 -46.69 6.40 -8.91
C ILE A 339 -47.73 7.46 -9.27
N LEU A 340 -48.99 7.10 -9.51
CA LEU A 340 -50.02 8.06 -9.90
C LEU A 340 -50.28 9.13 -8.83
N LYS A 341 -50.21 8.78 -7.53
CA LYS A 341 -50.34 9.77 -6.43
C LYS A 341 -49.08 10.61 -6.20
N LYS A 342 -47.87 10.14 -6.57
CA LYS A 342 -46.62 10.92 -6.45
C LYS A 342 -46.27 11.73 -7.70
N PHE A 343 -46.85 11.40 -8.86
CA PHE A 343 -46.63 12.13 -10.11
C PHE A 343 -47.19 13.57 -10.03
N PHE A 344 -48.34 13.75 -9.38
CA PHE A 344 -48.94 15.07 -9.18
C PHE A 344 -48.09 16.01 -8.29
N LEU A 345 -47.35 15.46 -7.32
CA LEU A 345 -46.45 16.25 -6.44
C LEU A 345 -45.07 16.53 -7.07
N ARG A 346 -44.68 15.81 -8.13
CA ARG A 346 -43.39 16.02 -8.82
C ARG A 346 -43.48 17.07 -9.93
N LEU A 347 -44.68 17.33 -10.44
CA LEU A 347 -44.95 18.36 -11.44
C LEU A 347 -44.65 19.77 -10.92
N GLU A 348 -44.93 20.07 -9.64
CA GLU A 348 -44.56 21.35 -9.01
C GLU A 348 -43.04 21.57 -8.97
N SER A 349 -42.26 20.55 -8.64
CA SER A 349 -40.80 20.69 -8.53
C SER A 349 -40.12 20.92 -9.90
N VAL A 350 -40.60 20.25 -10.95
CA VAL A 350 -40.10 20.43 -12.32
C VAL A 350 -40.57 21.77 -12.90
N PHE A 351 -41.80 22.18 -12.58
CA PHE A 351 -42.34 23.49 -12.95
C PHE A 351 -41.56 24.62 -12.29
N LEU A 352 -41.29 24.54 -10.98
CA LEU A 352 -40.50 25.54 -10.25
C LEU A 352 -39.06 25.64 -10.79
N LEU A 353 -38.40 24.51 -11.07
CA LEU A 353 -37.07 24.50 -11.68
C LEU A 353 -37.09 25.15 -13.08
N SER A 354 -38.11 24.87 -13.89
CA SER A 354 -38.27 25.49 -15.20
C SER A 354 -38.49 27.01 -15.09
N LEU A 355 -39.28 27.46 -14.10
CA LEU A 355 -39.61 28.87 -13.88
C LEU A 355 -38.37 29.67 -13.39
N VAL A 356 -37.56 29.07 -12.51
CA VAL A 356 -36.27 29.64 -12.09
C VAL A 356 -35.29 29.74 -13.26
N SER A 357 -35.22 28.70 -14.10
CA SER A 357 -34.34 28.72 -15.28
C SER A 357 -34.76 29.77 -16.31
N LEU A 358 -36.06 29.95 -16.52
CA LEU A 358 -36.62 30.98 -17.40
C LEU A 358 -36.34 32.39 -16.86
N GLY A 359 -36.47 32.57 -15.54
CA GLY A 359 -36.13 33.83 -14.88
C GLY A 359 -34.66 34.20 -15.01
N LEU A 360 -33.75 33.25 -14.80
CA LEU A 360 -32.31 33.45 -15.00
C LEU A 360 -31.97 33.80 -16.46
N LEU A 361 -32.62 33.14 -17.42
CA LEU A 361 -32.47 33.46 -18.84
C LEU A 361 -32.99 34.86 -19.17
N ALA A 362 -34.13 35.27 -18.60
CA ALA A 362 -34.69 36.60 -18.79
C ALA A 362 -33.78 37.70 -18.22
N VAL A 363 -33.17 37.47 -17.05
CA VAL A 363 -32.17 38.37 -16.45
C VAL A 363 -30.93 38.48 -17.35
N LEU A 364 -30.43 37.35 -17.88
CA LEU A 364 -29.28 37.33 -18.78
C LEU A 364 -29.58 38.10 -20.07
N VAL A 365 -30.73 37.85 -20.70
CA VAL A 365 -31.15 38.57 -21.92
C VAL A 365 -31.32 40.06 -21.65
N SER A 366 -31.90 40.43 -20.50
CA SER A 366 -32.04 41.83 -20.09
C SER A 366 -30.69 42.52 -19.89
N PHE A 367 -29.72 41.81 -19.30
CA PHE A 367 -28.36 42.32 -19.11
C PHE A 367 -27.60 42.48 -20.43
N ILE A 368 -27.73 41.52 -21.35
CA ILE A 368 -27.15 41.61 -22.70
C ILE A 368 -27.79 42.78 -23.47
N ARG A 369 -29.10 42.94 -23.37
CA ARG A 369 -29.82 44.06 -24.00
C ARG A 369 -29.32 45.40 -23.45
N LEU A 370 -29.14 45.51 -22.13
CA LEU A 370 -28.60 46.69 -21.46
C LEU A 370 -27.16 47.00 -21.93
N LEU A 371 -26.31 45.99 -22.11
CA LEU A 371 -24.95 46.17 -22.63
C LEU A 371 -24.94 46.72 -24.07
N ILE A 372 -25.87 46.28 -24.92
CA ILE A 372 -25.96 46.71 -26.32
C ILE A 372 -26.51 48.15 -26.42
N THR A 373 -27.52 48.51 -25.63
CA THR A 373 -28.18 49.83 -25.69
C THR A 373 -27.39 50.96 -25.04
N THR A 374 -26.43 50.64 -24.18
CA THR A 374 -25.65 51.64 -23.42
C THR A 374 -24.54 52.29 -24.30
N PRO A 375 -24.22 53.59 -24.13
CA PRO A 375 -23.11 54.24 -24.82
C PRO A 375 -21.74 53.60 -24.54
N ALA A 376 -20.82 53.65 -25.51
CA ALA A 376 -19.55 52.91 -25.48
C ALA A 376 -18.70 53.10 -24.21
N GLY A 377 -18.67 54.33 -23.65
CA GLY A 377 -17.92 54.62 -22.42
C GLY A 377 -18.46 53.92 -21.17
N ALA A 378 -19.78 53.73 -21.07
CA ALA A 378 -20.41 53.08 -19.92
C ALA A 378 -20.47 51.54 -20.05
N ARG A 379 -20.32 50.99 -21.27
CA ARG A 379 -20.28 49.53 -21.49
C ARG A 379 -19.14 48.85 -20.75
N VAL A 380 -17.97 49.49 -20.69
CA VAL A 380 -16.79 48.94 -20.01
C VAL A 380 -17.06 48.79 -18.51
N GLY A 381 -17.63 49.81 -17.88
CA GLY A 381 -18.00 49.76 -16.46
C GLY A 381 -19.04 48.67 -16.18
N LEU A 382 -20.07 48.56 -17.02
CA LEU A 382 -21.13 47.57 -16.88
C LEU A 382 -20.61 46.12 -17.07
N PHE A 383 -19.64 45.92 -17.95
CA PHE A 383 -18.98 44.64 -18.17
C PHE A 383 -18.21 44.17 -16.91
N PHE A 384 -17.40 45.06 -16.32
CA PHE A 384 -16.68 44.72 -15.08
C PHE A 384 -17.63 44.51 -13.90
N ALA A 385 -18.71 45.29 -13.79
CA ALA A 385 -19.75 45.06 -12.78
C ALA A 385 -20.42 43.69 -12.95
N GLY A 386 -20.70 43.27 -14.19
CA GLY A 386 -21.25 41.94 -14.49
C GLY A 386 -20.33 40.79 -14.09
N ILE A 387 -19.02 40.92 -14.37
CA ILE A 387 -18.02 39.93 -13.96
C ILE A 387 -17.92 39.85 -12.43
N SER A 388 -17.88 41.00 -11.75
CA SER A 388 -17.83 41.05 -10.28
C SER A 388 -19.06 40.38 -9.64
N LEU A 389 -20.26 40.67 -10.16
CA LEU A 389 -21.50 40.04 -9.70
C LEU A 389 -21.51 38.53 -9.93
N PHE A 390 -20.99 38.06 -11.08
CA PHE A 390 -20.89 36.63 -11.39
C PHE A 390 -19.99 35.89 -10.39
N PHE A 391 -18.78 36.41 -10.13
CA PHE A 391 -17.89 35.80 -9.14
C PHE A 391 -18.48 35.88 -7.72
N GLY A 392 -19.10 37.00 -7.35
CA GLY A 392 -19.81 37.15 -6.08
C GLY A 392 -20.92 36.10 -5.90
N MET A 393 -21.69 35.81 -6.95
CA MET A 393 -22.72 34.78 -6.95
C MET A 393 -22.16 33.38 -6.75
N ILE A 394 -21.01 33.06 -7.38
CA ILE A 394 -20.33 31.76 -7.17
C ILE A 394 -19.91 31.60 -5.70
N PHE A 395 -19.28 32.63 -5.11
CA PHE A 395 -18.89 32.60 -3.70
C PHE A 395 -20.10 32.50 -2.77
N PHE A 396 -21.20 33.20 -3.09
CA PHE A 396 -22.44 33.11 -2.34
C PHE A 396 -23.01 31.69 -2.36
N ILE A 397 -23.13 31.05 -3.54
CA ILE A 397 -23.62 29.66 -3.67
C ILE A 397 -22.70 28.69 -2.91
N TYR A 398 -21.38 28.88 -3.01
CA TYR A 398 -20.42 28.08 -2.25
C TYR A 398 -20.62 28.23 -0.74
N SER A 399 -20.82 29.46 -0.25
CA SER A 399 -21.08 29.75 1.16
C SER A 399 -22.44 29.22 1.62
N LEU A 400 -23.46 29.22 0.75
CA LEU A 400 -24.82 28.77 1.03
C LEU A 400 -24.84 27.30 1.48
N LYS A 401 -23.96 26.45 0.91
CA LYS A 401 -23.78 25.08 1.37
C LYS A 401 -23.45 25.03 2.87
N TYR A 402 -22.55 25.88 3.34
CA TYR A 402 -22.16 25.91 4.75
C TYR A 402 -23.29 26.43 5.64
N TYR A 403 -24.02 27.45 5.20
CA TYR A 403 -25.20 27.95 5.94
C TYR A 403 -26.33 26.92 6.01
N LEU A 404 -26.58 26.17 4.93
CA LEU A 404 -27.57 25.09 4.93
C LEU A 404 -27.17 23.93 5.83
N ILE A 405 -25.89 23.54 5.82
CA ILE A 405 -25.36 22.52 6.74
C ILE A 405 -25.49 23.02 8.18
N LEU A 406 -25.10 24.26 8.46
CA LEU A 406 -25.20 24.84 9.80
C LEU A 406 -26.66 24.93 10.26
N ALA A 407 -27.58 25.35 9.38
CA ALA A 407 -29.01 25.40 9.66
C ALA A 407 -29.62 24.00 9.88
N ALA A 408 -29.16 22.99 9.12
CA ALA A 408 -29.55 21.61 9.35
C ALA A 408 -29.05 21.13 10.72
N VAL A 409 -27.76 21.31 11.02
CA VAL A 409 -27.14 20.94 12.31
C VAL A 409 -27.85 21.62 13.48
N LEU A 410 -28.11 22.94 13.39
CA LEU A 410 -28.85 23.68 14.42
C LEU A 410 -30.33 23.28 14.51
N GLY A 411 -30.95 22.98 13.37
CA GLY A 411 -32.33 22.51 13.29
C GLY A 411 -32.53 21.14 13.96
N PHE A 412 -31.55 20.24 13.80
CA PHE A 412 -31.52 18.95 14.50
C PHE A 412 -31.13 19.11 15.97
N SER A 413 -30.21 20.02 16.30
CA SER A 413 -29.80 20.31 17.68
C SER A 413 -30.94 20.91 18.54
N ARG A 414 -31.81 21.74 17.96
CA ARG A 414 -32.98 22.29 18.67
C ARG A 414 -34.04 21.25 19.06
N HIS A 415 -33.96 20.02 18.56
CA HIS A 415 -34.88 18.95 18.93
C HIS A 415 -34.55 18.28 20.28
N ILE A 416 -33.43 18.67 20.93
CA ILE A 416 -32.96 18.11 22.21
C ILE A 416 -33.28 19.03 23.41
N GLY A 417 -33.63 20.30 23.17
CA GLY A 417 -33.82 21.30 24.22
C GLY A 417 -35.28 21.56 24.63
N ASN A 418 -36.10 20.54 24.89
CA ASN A 418 -37.31 20.77 25.70
C ASN A 418 -37.79 19.47 26.39
N GLY A 419 -37.02 19.05 27.39
CA GLY A 419 -37.33 17.92 28.25
C GLY A 419 -37.18 18.29 29.72
N ASN A 420 -37.72 19.43 30.14
CA ASN A 420 -37.92 19.70 31.56
C ASN A 420 -39.28 20.36 31.77
N SER A 421 -40.30 19.54 32.08
CA SER A 421 -41.42 19.96 32.92
C SER A 421 -42.15 18.73 33.45
N ASN A 422 -42.35 18.80 34.75
CA ASN A 422 -43.14 17.92 35.61
C ASN A 422 -44.52 17.54 35.05
N ASN A 423 -44.96 16.36 35.51
CA ASN A 423 -46.30 16.04 35.98
C ASN A 423 -47.44 16.98 35.50
N GLY A 424 -48.34 16.46 34.66
CA GLY A 424 -49.54 17.19 34.28
C GLY A 424 -50.30 16.56 33.13
N ASN A 425 -51.39 15.87 33.48
CA ASN A 425 -52.43 15.39 32.58
C ASN A 425 -52.95 16.56 31.72
N GLY A 426 -52.81 16.50 30.39
CA GLY A 426 -53.24 17.57 29.50
C GLY A 426 -53.11 17.23 28.01
N ASN A 427 -54.26 17.12 27.34
CA ASN A 427 -54.38 16.97 25.88
C ASN A 427 -53.81 18.21 25.15
N GLY A 428 -52.53 18.17 24.80
CA GLY A 428 -51.84 19.20 24.02
C GLY A 428 -51.50 18.72 22.61
N LYS A 429 -52.23 19.20 21.60
CA LYS A 429 -51.93 19.02 20.17
C LYS A 429 -50.51 19.52 19.87
N ARG A 430 -49.56 18.60 19.64
CA ARG A 430 -48.20 18.93 19.21
C ARG A 430 -48.23 19.57 17.82
N ARG A 431 -47.83 20.84 17.73
CA ARG A 431 -47.62 21.57 16.47
C ARG A 431 -46.42 20.96 15.74
N HIS A 432 -46.68 20.18 14.70
CA HIS A 432 -45.65 19.67 13.80
C HIS A 432 -45.02 20.81 12.99
N SER A 433 -43.71 20.99 13.12
CA SER A 433 -42.90 21.89 12.28
C SER A 433 -42.90 21.39 10.83
N ILE A 434 -42.94 22.31 9.86
CA ILE A 434 -43.01 22.03 8.42
C ILE A 434 -41.88 21.09 7.95
N LEU A 435 -40.72 21.14 8.61
CA LEU A 435 -39.58 20.26 8.33
C LEU A 435 -39.86 18.77 8.61
N SER A 436 -40.72 18.43 9.58
CA SER A 436 -41.04 17.03 9.87
C SER A 436 -41.96 16.41 8.81
N ARG A 437 -42.70 17.22 8.04
CA ARG A 437 -43.52 16.74 6.91
C ARG A 437 -42.70 16.50 5.64
N LEU A 438 -41.60 17.23 5.46
CA LEU A 438 -40.73 17.11 4.29
C LEU A 438 -39.78 15.91 4.38
N PHE A 439 -39.37 15.52 5.59
CA PHE A 439 -38.40 14.44 5.80
C PHE A 439 -38.92 13.25 6.63
N GLY A 440 -40.10 13.36 7.25
CA GLY A 440 -40.70 12.28 8.03
C GLY A 440 -41.60 11.38 7.19
N ASN A 441 -41.06 10.24 6.74
CA ASN A 441 -41.88 9.18 6.15
C ASN A 441 -42.54 8.38 7.29
N ASN A 442 -43.85 8.57 7.46
CA ASN A 442 -44.68 7.74 8.31
C ASN A 442 -44.70 6.30 7.78
N ASN A 443 -44.01 5.39 8.45
CA ASN A 443 -44.32 3.97 8.42
C ASN A 443 -44.16 3.43 9.84
N ASN A 444 -45.27 2.99 10.42
CA ASN A 444 -45.30 2.15 11.60
C ASN A 444 -44.62 0.82 11.28
N HIS A 445 -43.37 0.68 11.72
CA HIS A 445 -42.82 -0.61 12.12
C HIS A 445 -41.88 -0.37 13.30
N HIS A 446 -42.08 -1.12 14.38
CA HIS A 446 -41.08 -1.31 15.42
C HIS A 446 -39.84 -1.91 14.77
N SER A 447 -38.94 -1.04 14.36
CA SER A 447 -37.59 -1.36 13.97
C SER A 447 -36.77 -0.21 14.52
N GLN A 448 -35.81 -0.56 15.34
CA GLN A 448 -34.93 0.31 16.09
C GLN A 448 -34.04 1.06 15.08
N ASP A 449 -34.61 2.08 14.44
CA ASP A 449 -33.90 2.90 13.46
C ASP A 449 -32.84 3.71 14.21
N GLN A 450 -31.61 3.22 14.08
CA GLN A 450 -30.39 3.92 14.43
C GLN A 450 -30.34 5.23 13.63
N THR A 451 -30.77 6.31 14.24
CA THR A 451 -30.38 7.65 13.82
C THR A 451 -28.87 7.73 13.91
N LEU A 452 -28.22 7.87 12.76
CA LEU A 452 -26.77 7.85 12.53
C LEU A 452 -26.01 9.06 13.11
N LEU A 453 -26.62 9.82 14.03
CA LEU A 453 -26.07 11.03 14.62
C LEU A 453 -26.30 10.98 16.14
N GLU A 454 -25.18 10.77 16.85
CA GLU A 454 -25.00 10.61 18.30
C GLU A 454 -25.68 9.40 18.98
N LYS A 455 -24.84 8.52 19.53
CA LYS A 455 -25.24 7.50 20.50
C LYS A 455 -25.61 8.23 21.79
N ASP A 456 -26.76 7.92 22.39
CA ASP A 456 -27.13 8.45 23.72
C ASP A 456 -26.11 7.93 24.77
N LEU A 457 -25.16 8.80 25.16
CA LEU A 457 -24.10 8.48 26.13
C LEU A 457 -24.52 8.81 27.58
N ASP A 458 -25.67 9.46 27.79
CA ASP A 458 -26.11 9.88 29.11
C ASP A 458 -26.45 8.67 29.99
N ARG A 459 -26.94 7.60 29.37
CA ARG A 459 -27.31 6.34 30.02
C ARG A 459 -26.15 5.38 30.25
N VAL A 460 -24.97 5.68 29.71
CA VAL A 460 -23.79 4.81 29.80
C VAL A 460 -23.03 5.15 31.07
N ALA A 461 -23.07 4.25 32.05
CA ALA A 461 -22.30 4.37 33.28
C ALA A 461 -20.98 3.58 33.14
N LEU A 462 -19.85 4.25 33.40
CA LEU A 462 -18.53 3.63 33.44
C LEU A 462 -18.41 2.81 34.74
N LYS A 463 -18.10 1.52 34.64
CA LYS A 463 -18.03 0.60 35.81
C LYS A 463 -16.66 0.67 36.50
N ARG A 464 -15.60 1.00 35.76
CA ARG A 464 -14.25 1.20 36.29
C ARG A 464 -13.62 2.45 35.66
N GLN A 465 -12.59 2.99 36.29
CA GLN A 465 -11.82 4.09 35.71
C GLN A 465 -10.45 3.58 35.23
N PRO A 466 -10.32 3.13 33.96
CA PRO A 466 -9.02 2.74 33.41
C PRO A 466 -8.02 3.91 33.42
N PHE A 467 -6.73 3.60 33.48
CA PHE A 467 -5.72 4.67 33.48
C PHE A 467 -5.54 5.25 32.07
N VAL A 468 -5.60 6.58 31.96
CA VAL A 468 -5.56 7.32 30.68
C VAL A 468 -4.31 8.18 30.61
N SER A 469 -3.52 8.07 29.53
CA SER A 469 -2.40 8.97 29.28
C SER A 469 -2.74 9.99 28.19
N ILE A 470 -2.70 11.28 28.54
CA ILE A 470 -2.88 12.39 27.59
C ILE A 470 -1.52 12.78 27.03
N HIS A 471 -1.32 12.68 25.73
CA HIS A 471 -0.09 13.07 25.04
C HIS A 471 -0.26 14.38 24.28
N ILE A 472 0.62 15.34 24.52
CA ILE A 472 0.56 16.67 23.92
C ILE A 472 1.92 17.02 23.30
N PRO A 473 2.07 16.93 21.96
CA PRO A 473 3.26 17.39 21.27
C PRO A 473 3.23 18.92 21.09
N PHE A 474 4.32 19.59 21.45
CA PHE A 474 4.48 21.04 21.35
C PHE A 474 5.54 21.44 20.32
N TYR A 475 5.28 22.53 19.59
CA TYR A 475 6.26 23.20 18.74
C TYR A 475 5.88 24.68 18.53
N ASN A 476 6.54 25.58 19.26
CA ASN A 476 6.39 27.04 19.15
C ASN A 476 4.96 27.55 19.38
N GLU A 477 4.34 27.13 20.48
CA GLU A 477 2.93 27.36 20.82
C GLU A 477 2.74 28.18 22.13
N LYS A 478 3.58 29.20 22.32
CA LYS A 478 3.65 29.98 23.57
C LYS A 478 2.31 30.62 24.00
N LYS A 479 1.44 30.97 23.06
CA LYS A 479 0.15 31.64 23.33
C LYS A 479 -0.90 30.70 23.91
N VAL A 480 -0.80 29.39 23.64
CA VAL A 480 -1.82 28.40 24.01
C VAL A 480 -1.32 27.43 25.08
N ALA A 481 0.00 27.30 25.26
CA ALA A 481 0.64 26.34 26.18
C ALA A 481 0.03 26.30 27.58
N SER A 482 -0.17 27.45 28.22
CA SER A 482 -0.76 27.50 29.57
C SER A 482 -2.24 27.11 29.57
N ARG A 483 -3.02 27.50 28.54
CA ARG A 483 -4.45 27.21 28.46
C ARG A 483 -4.71 25.71 28.31
N ILE A 484 -3.98 25.05 27.42
CA ILE A 484 -4.15 23.61 27.22
C ILE A 484 -3.70 22.81 28.44
N LEU A 485 -2.58 23.18 29.08
CA LEU A 485 -2.15 22.52 30.30
C LEU A 485 -3.16 22.67 31.43
N THR A 486 -3.70 23.87 31.65
CA THR A 486 -4.78 24.08 32.63
C THR A 486 -5.99 23.20 32.33
N ALA A 487 -6.41 23.10 31.06
CA ALA A 487 -7.54 22.26 30.67
C ALA A 487 -7.26 20.77 30.93
N CYS A 488 -6.09 20.28 30.51
CA CYS A 488 -5.70 18.89 30.71
C CYS A 488 -5.49 18.51 32.17
N THR A 489 -5.08 19.44 33.04
CA THR A 489 -4.96 19.17 34.49
C THR A 489 -6.27 19.32 35.26
N SER A 490 -7.32 19.85 34.63
CA SER A 490 -8.64 20.10 35.23
C SER A 490 -9.71 19.13 34.71
N MET A 491 -9.30 17.96 34.23
CA MET A 491 -10.22 16.91 33.78
C MET A 491 -11.01 16.35 34.97
N ASP A 492 -12.31 16.16 34.77
CA ASP A 492 -13.21 15.46 35.68
C ASP A 492 -13.00 13.94 35.54
N TYR A 493 -11.81 13.48 35.93
CA TYR A 493 -11.38 12.08 35.90
C TYR A 493 -10.20 11.89 36.86
N ASP A 494 -10.10 10.76 37.56
CA ASP A 494 -9.04 10.62 38.57
C ASP A 494 -7.77 9.98 38.00
N ASN A 495 -7.95 8.86 37.29
CA ASN A 495 -6.88 7.97 36.83
C ASN A 495 -6.28 8.42 35.50
N TYR A 496 -5.55 9.54 35.49
CA TYR A 496 -4.87 10.00 34.29
C TYR A 496 -3.54 10.71 34.55
N GLU A 497 -2.74 10.81 33.50
CA GLU A 497 -1.54 11.64 33.43
C GLU A 497 -1.52 12.49 32.16
N VAL A 498 -0.67 13.52 32.15
CA VAL A 498 -0.42 14.39 31.01
C VAL A 498 1.07 14.35 30.67
N ILE A 499 1.39 13.90 29.47
CA ILE A 499 2.76 13.85 28.94
C ILE A 499 2.90 14.89 27.84
N VAL A 500 3.71 15.89 28.14
CA VAL A 500 4.10 16.93 27.18
C VAL A 500 5.44 16.56 26.58
N VAL A 501 5.53 16.61 25.25
CA VAL A 501 6.80 16.48 24.55
C VAL A 501 7.02 17.72 23.70
N ASP A 502 8.05 18.48 24.07
CA ASP A 502 8.35 19.80 23.55
C ASP A 502 9.51 19.76 22.55
N ASP A 503 9.23 20.14 21.30
CA ASP A 503 10.21 20.34 20.24
C ASP A 503 10.49 21.84 19.99
N SER A 504 10.01 22.74 20.85
CA SER A 504 10.05 24.19 20.62
C SER A 504 11.45 24.77 20.75
N ASN A 505 11.70 25.89 20.08
CA ASN A 505 12.95 26.65 20.20
C ASN A 505 12.70 28.13 20.58
N ASP A 506 11.53 28.41 21.13
CA ASP A 506 11.07 29.72 21.56
C ASP A 506 10.73 29.73 23.07
N GLU A 507 10.01 30.75 23.53
CA GLU A 507 9.64 30.90 24.94
C GLU A 507 8.65 29.83 25.43
N THR A 508 8.11 28.97 24.54
CA THR A 508 7.20 27.87 24.91
C THR A 508 7.85 26.95 25.93
N THR A 509 9.13 26.60 25.75
CA THR A 509 9.84 25.71 26.67
C THR A 509 9.82 26.26 28.10
N GLN A 510 10.14 27.55 28.28
CA GLN A 510 10.14 28.21 29.59
C GLN A 510 8.74 28.24 30.25
N ILE A 511 7.68 28.39 29.44
CA ILE A 511 6.30 28.34 29.93
C ILE A 511 5.98 26.93 30.41
N LEU A 512 6.35 25.91 29.64
CA LEU A 512 6.13 24.51 30.00
C LEU A 512 6.91 24.12 31.26
N GLU A 513 8.13 24.61 31.45
CA GLU A 513 8.94 24.29 32.64
C GLU A 513 8.25 24.61 33.97
N LYS A 514 7.42 25.65 34.02
CA LYS A 514 6.64 26.03 35.20
C LYS A 514 5.68 24.91 35.66
N TRP A 515 5.27 24.05 34.73
CA TRP A 515 4.34 22.94 34.98
C TRP A 515 5.03 21.64 35.38
N LYS A 516 6.37 21.56 35.36
CA LYS A 516 7.13 20.36 35.80
C LYS A 516 6.82 19.94 37.25
N LYS A 517 6.37 20.88 38.09
CA LYS A 517 6.02 20.63 39.50
C LYS A 517 4.60 20.06 39.68
N HIS A 518 3.77 20.07 38.64
CA HIS A 518 2.40 19.59 38.74
C HIS A 518 2.36 18.06 38.81
N LYS A 519 1.65 17.50 39.80
CA LYS A 519 1.67 16.05 40.11
C LYS A 519 1.31 15.14 38.94
N LYS A 520 0.41 15.59 38.06
CA LYS A 520 -0.07 14.82 36.89
C LYS A 520 0.66 15.12 35.58
N VAL A 521 1.62 16.06 35.55
CA VAL A 521 2.27 16.52 34.31
C VAL A 521 3.72 16.04 34.24
N LYS A 522 4.08 15.38 33.13
CA LYS A 522 5.45 15.00 32.77
C LYS A 522 5.85 15.78 31.52
N ILE A 523 7.03 16.39 31.51
CA ILE A 523 7.48 17.24 30.41
C ILE A 523 8.85 16.76 29.93
N PHE A 524 8.94 16.46 28.64
CA PHE A 524 10.17 16.05 27.96
C PHE A 524 10.50 17.05 26.88
N HIS A 525 11.61 17.77 27.04
CA HIS A 525 12.14 18.62 25.98
C HIS A 525 13.07 17.81 25.07
N ARG A 526 13.03 18.10 23.77
CA ARG A 526 13.84 17.45 22.75
C ARG A 526 14.67 18.49 22.02
N ASP A 527 15.99 18.36 22.13
CA ASP A 527 16.92 19.26 21.44
C ASP A 527 16.82 19.19 19.90
N HIS A 528 16.26 18.08 19.38
CA HIS A 528 16.14 17.83 17.95
C HIS A 528 14.76 17.28 17.58
N ARG A 529 14.15 17.91 16.57
CA ARG A 529 12.80 17.59 16.04
C ARG A 529 12.77 16.35 15.12
N THR A 530 13.58 15.33 15.41
CA THR A 530 13.68 14.13 14.58
C THR A 530 12.35 13.38 14.52
N GLY A 531 11.82 13.12 13.32
CA GLY A 531 10.50 12.49 13.19
C GLY A 531 9.32 13.38 13.60
N PHE A 532 9.54 14.67 13.87
CA PHE A 532 8.51 15.68 14.15
C PHE A 532 7.49 15.22 15.20
N LYS A 533 6.20 15.54 15.01
CA LYS A 533 5.08 15.11 15.87
C LYS A 533 5.08 13.61 16.16
N GLY A 534 5.39 12.78 15.16
CA GLY A 534 5.46 11.32 15.35
C GLY A 534 6.62 10.87 16.24
N GLY A 535 7.77 11.57 16.16
CA GLY A 535 8.90 11.37 17.07
C GLY A 535 8.55 11.78 18.50
N ALA A 536 7.87 12.91 18.66
CA ALA A 536 7.43 13.42 19.96
C ALA A 536 6.46 12.43 20.64
N LEU A 537 5.45 11.97 19.91
CA LEU A 537 4.49 10.98 20.42
C LEU A 537 5.14 9.63 20.74
N ARG A 538 6.17 9.22 19.99
CA ARG A 538 6.93 7.99 20.31
C ARG A 538 7.66 8.12 21.65
N GLN A 539 8.24 9.28 21.94
CA GLN A 539 8.84 9.53 23.25
C GLN A 539 7.77 9.55 24.35
N ALA A 540 6.61 10.17 24.11
CA ALA A 540 5.51 10.15 25.08
C ALA A 540 5.09 8.72 25.44
N VAL A 541 4.93 7.84 24.43
CA VAL A 541 4.63 6.42 24.61
C VAL A 541 5.70 5.70 25.44
N ALA A 542 6.98 6.01 25.22
CA ALA A 542 8.08 5.38 25.97
C ALA A 542 8.12 5.75 27.46
N HIS A 543 7.50 6.87 27.85
CA HIS A 543 7.48 7.39 29.22
C HIS A 543 6.11 7.33 29.89
N MET A 544 5.13 6.70 29.25
CA MET A 544 3.79 6.54 29.82
C MET A 544 3.80 5.59 31.01
N ASN A 545 2.86 5.80 31.93
CA ASN A 545 2.62 4.93 33.06
C ASN A 545 2.30 3.52 32.55
N PRO A 546 2.96 2.45 33.04
CA PRO A 546 2.67 1.07 32.65
C PRO A 546 1.21 0.64 32.87
N LEU A 547 0.47 1.32 33.75
CA LEU A 547 -0.95 1.07 33.98
C LEU A 547 -1.87 1.64 32.89
N THR A 548 -1.34 2.46 31.97
CA THR A 548 -2.12 3.11 30.92
C THR A 548 -2.78 2.09 29.99
N GLU A 549 -4.12 2.17 29.90
CA GLU A 549 -4.93 1.35 28.98
C GLU A 549 -5.37 2.16 27.76
N PHE A 550 -5.56 3.48 27.93
CA PHE A 550 -6.01 4.38 26.88
C PHE A 550 -5.06 5.55 26.70
N VAL A 551 -4.81 5.91 25.45
CA VAL A 551 -4.02 7.10 25.11
C VAL A 551 -4.91 8.09 24.38
N ILE A 552 -4.90 9.33 24.84
CA ILE A 552 -5.55 10.46 24.17
C ILE A 552 -4.47 11.38 23.65
N VAL A 553 -4.57 11.82 22.40
CA VAL A 553 -3.64 12.79 21.81
C VAL A 553 -4.39 14.09 21.59
N PHE A 554 -3.88 15.18 22.16
CA PHE A 554 -4.37 16.53 21.89
C PHE A 554 -3.31 17.36 21.19
N ASP A 555 -3.74 18.21 20.27
CA ASP A 555 -2.89 19.23 19.68
C ASP A 555 -2.80 20.42 20.65
N ALA A 556 -1.67 21.14 20.62
CA ALA A 556 -1.38 22.19 21.60
C ALA A 556 -2.36 23.39 21.52
N ASP A 557 -3.07 23.56 20.41
CA ASP A 557 -4.07 24.60 20.16
C ASP A 557 -5.51 24.18 20.47
N PHE A 558 -5.73 22.90 20.80
CA PHE A 558 -7.04 22.37 21.17
C PHE A 558 -7.29 22.52 22.67
N ILE A 559 -8.47 22.95 23.10
CA ILE A 559 -8.86 23.03 24.51
C ILE A 559 -10.00 22.05 24.78
N PRO A 560 -9.73 20.91 25.45
CA PRO A 560 -10.74 19.92 25.77
C PRO A 560 -11.70 20.39 26.88
N TYR A 561 -12.93 19.88 26.87
CA TYR A 561 -13.87 20.03 27.98
C TYR A 561 -13.49 19.10 29.15
N PRO A 562 -13.83 19.45 30.41
CA PRO A 562 -13.44 18.65 31.58
C PRO A 562 -13.90 17.19 31.55
N ASP A 563 -15.03 16.90 30.90
CA ASP A 563 -15.65 15.58 30.80
C ASP A 563 -15.18 14.75 29.59
N THR A 564 -14.24 15.28 28.78
CA THR A 564 -13.78 14.66 27.51
C THR A 564 -13.34 13.20 27.69
N ILE A 565 -12.60 12.89 28.75
CA ILE A 565 -12.13 11.51 29.01
C ILE A 565 -13.33 10.56 29.22
N LYS A 566 -14.27 10.95 30.09
CA LYS A 566 -15.47 10.16 30.37
C LYS A 566 -16.29 9.95 29.09
N LEU A 567 -16.44 10.98 28.28
CA LEU A 567 -17.19 10.92 27.02
C LEU A 567 -16.55 9.94 26.03
N PHE A 568 -15.22 9.99 25.87
CA PHE A 568 -14.50 9.07 24.99
C PHE A 568 -14.60 7.62 25.46
N LEU A 569 -14.45 7.37 26.76
CA LEU A 569 -14.59 6.01 27.32
C LEU A 569 -16.00 5.46 27.14
N LYS A 570 -17.04 6.27 27.42
CA LYS A 570 -18.44 5.90 27.19
C LYS A 570 -18.68 5.56 25.72
N TYR A 571 -18.13 6.38 24.80
CA TYR A 571 -18.25 6.12 23.37
C TYR A 571 -17.58 4.80 22.98
N PHE A 572 -16.36 4.54 23.45
CA PHE A 572 -15.67 3.27 23.21
C PHE A 572 -16.45 2.07 23.77
N ASN A 573 -17.03 2.20 24.96
CA ASN A 573 -17.88 1.18 25.58
C ASN A 573 -19.06 0.80 24.65
N VAL A 574 -19.78 1.79 24.12
CA VAL A 574 -20.92 1.54 23.22
C VAL A 574 -20.50 1.09 21.82
N VAL A 575 -19.35 1.54 21.30
CA VAL A 575 -18.83 1.07 20.00
C VAL A 575 -18.41 -0.39 20.06
N ASN A 576 -17.81 -0.81 21.17
CA ASN A 576 -17.40 -2.19 21.38
C ASN A 576 -18.56 -3.08 21.87
N GLY A 577 -19.81 -2.62 21.80
CA GLY A 577 -20.98 -3.41 22.16
C GLY A 577 -21.05 -3.80 23.63
N HIS A 578 -20.56 -2.94 24.54
CA HIS A 578 -20.44 -3.21 25.98
C HIS A 578 -19.56 -4.42 26.33
N SER A 579 -18.65 -4.83 25.42
CA SER A 579 -17.78 -5.99 25.64
C SER A 579 -16.71 -5.75 26.71
N GLU A 580 -16.43 -4.49 27.05
CA GLU A 580 -15.49 -4.16 28.11
C GLU A 580 -16.18 -3.35 29.22
N ASP A 581 -15.95 -3.77 30.47
CA ASP A 581 -16.54 -3.18 31.68
C ASP A 581 -15.74 -1.96 32.18
N TYR A 582 -15.39 -1.04 31.28
CA TYR A 582 -14.90 0.28 31.66
C TYR A 582 -15.96 1.34 31.52
#